data_AF-A0A6N8JJT5-F1
#
_entry.id   AF-A0A6N8JJT5-F1
#
_cell.length_a   1.000
_cell.length_b   1.000
_cell.length_c   1.000
_cell.angle_alpha   90.00
_cell.angle_beta   90.00
_cell.angle_gamma   90.00
#
_symmetry.space_group_name_H-M   'P 1'
#
loop_
_entity.id
_entity.type
_entity.pdbx_description
1 polymer ?
#
loop_
_entity_poly.entity_id
_entity_poly.type
_entity_poly.pdbx_seq_one_letter_code
_entity_poly.pdbx_strand_id
1 'polypeptide(L)'
;MKHVPLMSLGRAGLAALIAVAMAATLTLAGCAQNDNSSSNGSENAALSSTGAVDENRVNAKTVIRAASDLFTMMDLGLTDADSGTTISMSDPAYKEFFSELQNFRDVADLDVSDASFTVSITAVEAATARGSQTNYRFTITEASVTVNGTTATYDKSGLTVA
;
A
#
# COMPACT_ATOMS: atom_id res chain seq x y z
N MET A 1 2.73 -29.78 -54.67
CA MET A 1 3.52 -28.61 -55.10
C MET A 1 3.82 -27.76 -53.87
N LYS A 2 5.13 -27.55 -53.59
CA LYS A 2 5.75 -26.56 -52.66
C LYS A 2 5.48 -26.81 -51.15
N HIS A 3 6.39 -27.25 -50.26
CA HIS A 3 7.84 -27.04 -50.09
C HIS A 3 8.18 -25.52 -50.18
N VAL A 4 8.66 -24.80 -49.15
CA VAL A 4 9.69 -25.06 -48.13
C VAL A 4 9.51 -24.03 -46.97
N PRO A 5 10.03 -24.29 -45.76
CA PRO A 5 9.95 -23.47 -44.55
C PRO A 5 11.11 -22.47 -44.42
N LEU A 6 11.07 -21.56 -43.43
CA LEU A 6 12.30 -20.90 -42.97
C LEU A 6 12.25 -20.55 -41.47
N MET A 7 13.13 -21.22 -40.74
CA MET A 7 13.65 -20.88 -39.42
C MET A 7 14.30 -19.49 -39.42
N SER A 8 14.16 -18.75 -38.32
CA SER A 8 15.08 -17.70 -37.84
C SER A 8 14.51 -17.22 -36.50
N LEU A 9 15.22 -17.08 -35.37
CA LEU A 9 16.63 -17.18 -35.05
C LEU A 9 16.70 -17.39 -33.53
N GLY A 10 17.58 -18.27 -33.06
CA GLY A 10 17.79 -18.46 -31.63
C GLY A 10 18.46 -17.25 -30.95
N ARG A 11 18.23 -17.13 -29.64
CA ARG A 11 19.22 -16.64 -28.69
C ARG A 11 19.23 -17.53 -27.47
N ALA A 12 20.35 -18.21 -27.30
CA ALA A 12 20.79 -18.83 -26.07
C ALA A 12 21.12 -17.77 -25.01
N GLY A 13 21.06 -18.19 -23.74
CA GLY A 13 21.54 -17.46 -22.56
C GLY A 13 20.85 -18.04 -21.32
N LEU A 14 21.29 -19.16 -20.76
CA LEU A 14 22.44 -19.33 -19.85
C LEU A 14 22.28 -18.57 -18.52
N ALA A 15 22.20 -19.36 -17.43
CA ALA A 15 22.62 -19.03 -16.05
C ALA A 15 21.80 -17.95 -15.29
N ALA A 16 21.59 -18.00 -13.98
CA ALA A 16 22.10 -18.81 -12.88
C ALA A 16 21.08 -18.81 -11.72
N LEU A 17 21.07 -19.88 -10.94
CA LEU A 17 20.61 -19.87 -9.55
C LEU A 17 21.43 -18.84 -8.77
N ILE A 18 20.78 -17.88 -8.11
CA ILE A 18 21.41 -17.09 -7.05
C ILE A 18 20.45 -17.03 -5.86
N ALA A 19 20.66 -17.93 -4.90
CA ALA A 19 20.18 -17.77 -3.54
C ALA A 19 21.05 -16.68 -2.90
N VAL A 20 20.46 -15.53 -2.58
CA VAL A 20 21.12 -14.50 -1.77
C VAL A 20 20.61 -14.61 -0.34
N ALA A 21 21.41 -15.24 0.51
CA ALA A 21 21.31 -15.06 1.95
C ALA A 21 21.96 -13.71 2.30
N MET A 22 21.18 -12.75 2.78
CA MET A 22 21.72 -11.53 3.38
C MET A 22 21.43 -11.56 4.87
N ALA A 23 22.42 -12.07 5.62
CA ALA A 23 22.58 -11.76 7.02
C ALA A 23 23.28 -10.40 7.12
N ALA A 24 22.64 -9.40 7.72
CA ALA A 24 23.27 -8.15 8.08
C ALA A 24 22.88 -7.80 9.52
N THR A 25 23.73 -8.25 10.46
CA THR A 25 23.77 -7.73 11.83
C THR A 25 24.32 -6.31 11.78
N LEU A 26 23.46 -5.31 11.99
CA LEU A 26 23.91 -3.95 12.29
C LEU A 26 23.86 -3.72 13.80
N THR A 27 24.94 -4.12 14.48
CA THR A 27 25.33 -3.52 15.75
C THR A 27 25.87 -2.13 15.49
N LEU A 28 25.10 -1.09 15.88
CA LEU A 28 25.62 0.26 16.03
C LEU A 28 25.64 0.60 17.53
N ALA A 29 26.81 0.38 18.14
CA ALA A 29 27.11 0.77 19.51
C ALA A 29 27.70 2.18 19.56
N GLY A 30 27.21 2.99 20.50
CA GLY A 30 27.85 4.22 21.00
C GLY A 30 27.59 5.48 20.13
N CYS A 31 27.33 6.66 20.68
CA CYS A 31 27.63 7.18 22.00
C CYS A 31 26.68 8.34 22.35
N ALA A 32 26.00 8.28 23.50
CA ALA A 32 25.63 9.44 24.30
C ALA A 32 25.29 8.98 25.73
N GLN A 33 26.34 8.98 26.53
CA GLN A 33 26.35 8.93 27.98
C GLN A 33 25.66 10.18 28.55
N ASN A 34 24.65 10.02 29.43
CA ASN A 34 24.70 10.60 30.77
C ASN A 34 23.55 10.09 31.66
N ASP A 35 23.94 9.72 32.87
CA ASP A 35 23.20 9.04 33.92
C ASP A 35 22.01 9.81 34.51
N ASN A 36 20.90 9.10 34.80
CA ASN A 36 20.34 9.09 36.16
C ASN A 36 19.45 7.86 36.40
N SER A 37 19.72 7.17 37.49
CA SER A 37 19.09 5.92 37.94
C SER A 37 17.61 6.08 38.32
N SER A 38 16.75 5.13 37.91
CA SER A 38 15.77 4.53 38.81
C SER A 38 15.17 3.25 38.22
N SER A 39 15.39 2.15 38.94
CA SER A 39 14.86 0.80 38.73
C SER A 39 13.38 0.67 39.11
N ASN A 40 12.76 -0.39 38.57
CA ASN A 40 11.37 -0.88 38.70
C ASN A 40 10.49 -0.45 37.52
N GLY A 41 9.83 -1.31 36.75
CA GLY A 41 9.34 -2.65 37.03
C GLY A 41 7.87 -2.67 36.65
N SER A 42 7.57 -3.15 35.44
CA SER A 42 6.22 -3.44 34.89
C SER A 42 5.25 -2.26 34.73
N GLU A 43 4.28 -2.45 33.84
CA GLU A 43 3.03 -1.68 33.66
C GLU A 43 3.06 -0.49 32.66
N ASN A 44 2.77 -0.85 31.41
CA ASN A 44 1.80 -0.20 30.51
C ASN A 44 1.39 1.25 30.81
N ALA A 45 2.00 2.24 30.15
CA ALA A 45 1.33 3.42 29.60
C ALA A 45 2.31 4.35 28.86
N ALA A 46 2.03 4.56 27.58
CA ALA A 46 2.13 5.86 26.89
C ALA A 46 3.33 6.77 27.22
N LEU A 47 4.49 6.53 26.60
CA LEU A 47 5.39 7.61 26.19
C LEU A 47 6.39 7.18 25.11
N SER A 48 6.07 7.47 23.86
CA SER A 48 7.08 7.77 22.82
C SER A 48 6.46 8.57 21.69
N SER A 49 6.05 9.80 22.02
CA SER A 49 6.20 10.93 21.10
C SER A 49 7.48 11.63 21.55
N THR A 50 8.63 11.44 20.90
CA THR A 50 9.06 12.26 19.77
C THR A 50 10.44 11.74 19.36
N GLY A 51 10.58 11.17 18.15
CA GLY A 51 11.91 10.98 17.53
C GLY A 51 12.16 9.67 16.77
N ALA A 52 11.40 8.61 17.02
CA ALA A 52 11.43 7.40 16.19
C ALA A 52 10.24 7.43 15.22
N VAL A 53 10.53 7.38 13.91
CA VAL A 53 9.48 7.18 12.91
C VAL A 53 8.98 5.75 13.09
N ASP A 54 7.71 5.61 13.47
CA ASP A 54 7.04 4.31 13.53
C ASP A 54 6.90 3.79 12.09
N GLU A 55 7.78 2.85 11.73
CA GLU A 55 7.89 2.31 10.37
C GLU A 55 6.60 1.64 9.90
N ASN A 56 5.92 0.92 10.79
CA ASN A 56 4.62 0.30 10.51
C ASN A 56 3.56 1.34 10.15
N ARG A 57 3.53 2.46 10.87
CA ARG A 57 2.65 3.60 10.55
C ARG A 57 3.01 4.25 9.22
N VAL A 58 4.29 4.34 8.86
CA VAL A 58 4.72 4.85 7.55
C VAL A 58 4.31 3.91 6.42
N ASN A 59 4.53 2.61 6.59
CA ASN A 59 4.17 1.59 5.60
C ASN A 59 2.66 1.59 5.35
N ALA A 60 1.84 1.58 6.42
CA ALA A 60 0.40 1.67 6.31
C ALA A 60 -0.06 2.96 5.59
N LYS A 61 0.53 4.12 5.91
CA LYS A 61 0.23 5.38 5.19
C LYS A 61 0.58 5.31 3.72
N THR A 62 1.70 4.65 3.40
CA THR A 62 2.16 4.50 2.01
C THR A 62 1.16 3.70 1.20
N VAL A 63 0.66 2.59 1.75
CA VAL A 63 -0.40 1.78 1.12
C VAL A 63 -1.70 2.56 0.96
N ILE A 64 -2.19 3.24 2.01
CA ILE A 64 -3.43 4.03 1.95
C ILE A 64 -3.33 5.17 0.92
N ARG A 65 -2.15 5.80 0.81
CA ARG A 65 -1.89 6.85 -0.17
C ARG A 65 -1.86 6.28 -1.59
N ALA A 66 -1.15 5.18 -1.82
CA ALA A 66 -1.12 4.51 -3.11
C ALA A 66 -2.52 4.08 -3.57
N ALA A 67 -3.34 3.55 -2.65
CA ALA A 67 -4.73 3.22 -2.93
C ALA A 67 -5.55 4.47 -3.32
N SER A 68 -5.36 5.59 -2.61
CA SER A 68 -5.99 6.87 -2.95
C SER A 68 -5.61 7.35 -4.35
N ASP A 69 -4.33 7.25 -4.71
CA ASP A 69 -3.83 7.62 -6.03
C ASP A 69 -4.42 6.69 -7.10
N LEU A 70 -4.47 5.37 -6.86
CA LEU A 70 -5.06 4.40 -7.79
C LEU A 70 -6.56 4.61 -8.02
N PHE A 71 -7.33 5.01 -7.00
CA PHE A 71 -8.75 5.37 -7.19
C PHE A 71 -8.95 6.54 -8.16
N THR A 72 -7.91 7.34 -8.43
CA THR A 72 -7.98 8.41 -9.44
C THR A 72 -7.54 7.96 -10.83
N MET A 73 -6.85 6.82 -10.93
CA MET A 73 -6.26 6.31 -12.17
C MET A 73 -7.07 5.15 -12.78
N MET A 74 -7.77 4.39 -11.94
CA MET A 74 -8.55 3.22 -12.35
C MET A 74 -10.04 3.53 -12.32
N ASP A 75 -10.76 3.05 -13.34
CA ASP A 75 -12.22 3.01 -13.32
C ASP A 75 -12.69 1.71 -12.68
N LEU A 76 -13.27 1.82 -11.49
CA LEU A 76 -13.82 0.67 -10.75
C LEU A 76 -15.31 0.44 -11.06
N GLY A 77 -15.90 1.21 -11.97
CA GLY A 77 -17.33 1.16 -12.28
C GLY A 77 -18.22 1.65 -11.14
N LEU A 78 -17.65 2.40 -10.18
CA LEU A 78 -18.35 2.93 -9.01
C LEU A 78 -18.77 4.39 -9.24
N THR A 79 -19.96 4.72 -8.77
CA THR A 79 -20.58 6.04 -8.89
C THR A 79 -20.83 6.66 -7.51
N ASP A 80 -21.35 7.89 -7.47
CA ASP A 80 -21.75 8.54 -6.22
C ASP A 80 -22.87 7.78 -5.47
N ALA A 81 -23.69 6.99 -6.18
CA ALA A 81 -24.68 6.11 -5.56
C ALA A 81 -24.05 4.98 -4.73
N ASP A 82 -22.81 4.62 -5.02
CA ASP A 82 -22.05 3.55 -4.35
C ASP A 82 -21.20 4.10 -3.18
N SER A 83 -21.34 5.39 -2.85
CA SER A 83 -20.62 6.01 -1.73
C SER A 83 -20.91 5.29 -0.41
N GLY A 84 -19.86 4.94 0.31
CA GLY A 84 -19.90 4.13 1.53
C GLY A 84 -19.61 2.65 1.29
N THR A 85 -19.38 2.23 0.04
CA THR A 85 -18.96 0.85 -0.27
C THR A 85 -17.56 0.56 0.26
N THR A 86 -17.35 -0.69 0.67
CA THR A 86 -16.05 -1.21 1.11
C THR A 86 -15.43 -2.05 0.00
N ILE A 87 -14.27 -1.61 -0.46
CA ILE A 87 -13.46 -2.26 -1.49
C ILE A 87 -12.44 -3.13 -0.77
N SER A 88 -12.57 -4.45 -0.86
CA SER A 88 -11.75 -5.41 -0.10
C SER A 88 -10.92 -6.30 -1.02
N MET A 89 -9.71 -6.64 -0.60
CA MET A 89 -8.80 -7.54 -1.31
C MET A 89 -9.34 -8.97 -1.44
N SER A 90 -10.24 -9.36 -0.54
CA SER A 90 -10.95 -10.64 -0.60
C SER A 90 -12.02 -10.68 -1.69
N ASP A 91 -12.47 -9.53 -2.21
CA ASP A 91 -13.53 -9.46 -3.21
C ASP A 91 -12.95 -9.68 -4.62
N PRO A 92 -13.42 -10.70 -5.37
CA PRO A 92 -12.95 -10.96 -6.72
C PRO A 92 -13.19 -9.80 -7.71
N ALA A 93 -14.19 -8.94 -7.47
CA ALA A 93 -14.49 -7.81 -8.35
C ALA A 93 -13.35 -6.77 -8.39
N TYR A 94 -12.58 -6.64 -7.30
CA TYR A 94 -11.53 -5.63 -7.16
C TYR A 94 -10.12 -6.20 -7.29
N LYS A 95 -9.97 -7.46 -7.74
CA LYS A 95 -8.66 -8.13 -7.87
C LYS A 95 -7.65 -7.32 -8.68
N GLU A 96 -8.09 -6.70 -9.78
CA GLU A 96 -7.20 -5.88 -10.61
C GLU A 96 -6.68 -4.67 -9.83
N PHE A 97 -7.55 -3.96 -9.10
CA PHE A 97 -7.16 -2.85 -8.23
C PHE A 97 -6.11 -3.26 -7.20
N PHE A 98 -6.30 -4.38 -6.50
CA PHE A 98 -5.32 -4.84 -5.51
C PHE A 98 -4.04 -5.42 -6.13
N SER A 99 -4.12 -5.95 -7.34
CA SER A 99 -2.94 -6.33 -8.12
C SER A 99 -2.11 -5.09 -8.47
N GLU A 100 -2.75 -4.03 -8.98
CA GLU A 100 -2.07 -2.76 -9.27
C GLU A 100 -1.56 -2.07 -8.00
N LEU A 101 -2.28 -2.16 -6.89
CA LEU A 101 -1.83 -1.63 -5.60
C LEU A 101 -0.53 -2.30 -5.12
N GLN A 102 -0.44 -3.62 -5.21
CA GLN A 102 0.78 -4.35 -4.85
C GLN A 102 1.94 -4.08 -5.81
N ASN A 103 1.67 -3.75 -7.07
CA ASN A 103 2.71 -3.39 -8.05
C ASN A 103 3.03 -1.88 -8.06
N PHE A 104 2.32 -1.08 -7.28
CA PHE A 104 2.53 0.36 -7.22
C PHE A 104 3.94 0.64 -6.68
N ARG A 105 4.69 1.56 -7.32
CA ARG A 105 6.12 1.79 -7.05
C ARG A 105 6.47 1.90 -5.56
N ASP A 106 5.64 2.61 -4.80
CA ASP A 106 5.90 2.90 -3.39
C ASP A 106 5.43 1.76 -2.46
N VAL A 107 4.74 0.75 -2.99
CA VAL A 107 4.18 -0.41 -2.26
C VAL A 107 4.81 -1.74 -2.68
N ALA A 108 5.49 -1.81 -3.83
CA ALA A 108 6.04 -3.05 -4.39
C ALA A 108 7.02 -3.79 -3.48
N ASP A 109 7.69 -3.08 -2.57
CA ASP A 109 8.61 -3.65 -1.57
C ASP A 109 7.93 -4.00 -0.23
N LEU A 110 6.61 -3.77 -0.10
CA LEU A 110 5.81 -4.04 1.10
C LEU A 110 4.99 -5.32 0.91
N ASP A 111 4.95 -6.16 1.94
CA ASP A 111 4.08 -7.34 1.97
C ASP A 111 2.67 -6.93 2.41
N VAL A 112 1.79 -6.65 1.44
CA VAL A 112 0.38 -6.32 1.70
C VAL A 112 -0.45 -7.60 1.66
N SER A 113 -0.68 -8.19 2.83
CA SER A 113 -1.38 -9.48 2.94
C SER A 113 -2.90 -9.36 3.01
N ASP A 114 -3.41 -8.21 3.46
CA ASP A 114 -4.83 -7.90 3.53
C ASP A 114 -5.06 -6.38 3.43
N ALA A 115 -6.10 -5.96 2.74
CA ALA A 115 -6.44 -4.55 2.61
C ALA A 115 -7.93 -4.36 2.31
N SER A 116 -8.54 -3.39 2.97
CA SER A 116 -9.90 -2.93 2.72
C SER A 116 -10.01 -1.42 2.87
N PHE A 117 -10.80 -0.80 2.00
CA PHE A 117 -11.00 0.64 1.96
C PHE A 117 -12.49 0.96 1.83
N THR A 118 -13.05 1.64 2.81
CA THR A 118 -14.38 2.24 2.69
C THR A 118 -14.23 3.62 2.07
N VAL A 119 -14.93 3.86 0.97
CA VAL A 119 -14.78 5.09 0.19
C VAL A 119 -16.07 5.90 0.15
N SER A 120 -15.94 7.22 0.25
CA SER A 120 -16.97 8.16 -0.14
C SER A 120 -16.72 8.61 -1.58
N ILE A 121 -17.78 8.64 -2.39
CA ILE A 121 -17.71 8.97 -3.80
C ILE A 121 -18.57 10.20 -4.05
N THR A 122 -18.00 11.21 -4.68
CA THR A 122 -18.73 12.44 -5.04
C THR A 122 -18.63 12.70 -6.53
N ALA A 123 -19.77 12.97 -7.15
CA ALA A 123 -19.83 13.39 -8.55
C ALA A 123 -19.48 14.88 -8.64
N VAL A 124 -18.48 15.21 -9.45
CA VAL A 124 -18.05 16.58 -9.73
C VAL A 124 -18.20 16.84 -11.21
N GLU A 125 -19.14 17.71 -11.55
CA GLU A 125 -19.31 18.17 -12.93
C GLU A 125 -18.25 19.22 -13.26
N ALA A 126 -17.43 18.92 -14.27
CA ALA A 126 -16.47 19.84 -14.82
C ALA A 126 -17.00 20.39 -16.15
N ALA A 127 -17.19 21.71 -16.20
CA ALA A 127 -17.47 22.39 -17.45
C ALA A 127 -16.22 22.39 -18.34
N THR A 128 -16.36 21.86 -19.54
CA THR A 128 -15.32 21.84 -20.58
C THR A 128 -15.77 22.69 -21.75
N ALA A 129 -14.83 23.07 -22.63
CA ALA A 129 -15.16 23.77 -23.87
C ALA A 129 -16.10 22.99 -24.82
N ARG A 130 -16.33 21.69 -24.56
CA ARG A 130 -17.17 20.79 -25.37
C ARG A 130 -18.45 20.33 -24.67
N GLY A 131 -18.73 20.77 -23.45
CA GLY A 131 -19.88 20.34 -22.64
C GLY A 131 -19.51 20.07 -21.18
N SER A 132 -20.37 19.37 -20.44
CA SER A 132 -20.09 18.94 -19.05
C SER A 132 -19.53 17.52 -19.04
N GLN A 133 -18.53 17.27 -18.20
CA GLN A 133 -18.01 15.93 -17.89
C GLN A 133 -18.17 15.67 -16.40
N THR A 134 -18.86 14.59 -16.04
CA THR A 134 -18.94 14.12 -14.66
C THR A 134 -17.67 13.37 -14.30
N ASN A 135 -16.99 13.81 -13.24
CA ASN A 135 -15.82 13.13 -12.69
C ASN A 135 -16.15 12.65 -11.28
N TYR A 136 -15.93 11.37 -11.01
CA TYR A 136 -16.12 10.80 -9.68
C TYR A 136 -14.85 11.00 -8.84
N ARG A 137 -15.02 11.53 -7.63
CA ARG A 137 -13.94 11.76 -6.67
C ARG A 137 -14.09 10.81 -5.51
N PHE A 138 -13.10 9.96 -5.32
CA PHE A 138 -13.02 8.99 -4.25
C PHE A 138 -12.27 9.58 -3.06
N THR A 139 -12.79 9.36 -1.85
CA THR A 139 -12.14 9.70 -0.59
C THR A 139 -12.21 8.50 0.32
N ILE A 140 -11.07 7.99 0.78
CA ILE A 140 -11.04 6.91 1.78
C ILE A 140 -11.52 7.48 3.11
N THR A 141 -12.61 6.95 3.64
CA THR A 141 -13.17 7.33 4.95
C THR A 141 -12.72 6.37 6.05
N GLU A 142 -12.53 5.10 5.70
CA GLU A 142 -12.01 4.08 6.60
C GLU A 142 -11.08 3.14 5.82
N ALA A 143 -10.05 2.62 6.47
CA ALA A 143 -9.20 1.59 5.89
C ALA A 143 -8.75 0.59 6.96
N SER A 144 -8.60 -0.67 6.58
CA SER A 144 -7.88 -1.67 7.35
C SER A 144 -6.87 -2.34 6.44
N VAL A 145 -5.59 -2.22 6.76
CA VAL A 145 -4.49 -2.76 5.96
C VAL A 145 -3.55 -3.58 6.84
N THR A 146 -3.14 -4.74 6.36
CA THR A 146 -2.11 -5.56 7.01
C THR A 146 -0.87 -5.52 6.12
N VAL A 147 0.19 -4.91 6.65
CA VAL A 147 1.44 -4.68 5.93
C VAL A 147 2.59 -5.26 6.74
N ASN A 148 3.41 -6.11 6.13
CA ASN A 148 4.51 -6.82 6.78
C ASN A 148 4.06 -7.53 8.07
N GLY A 149 2.85 -8.12 8.03
CA GLY A 149 2.24 -8.82 9.17
C GLY A 149 1.67 -7.92 10.28
N THR A 150 1.71 -6.59 10.13
CA THR A 150 1.14 -5.64 11.10
C THR A 150 -0.11 -5.00 10.54
N THR A 151 -1.21 -5.08 11.29
CA THR A 151 -2.49 -4.45 10.92
C THR A 151 -2.53 -3.00 11.39
N ALA A 152 -3.00 -2.12 10.51
CA ALA A 152 -3.28 -0.74 10.79
C ALA A 152 -4.70 -0.38 10.35
N THR A 153 -5.38 0.42 11.16
CA THR A 153 -6.74 0.89 10.93
C THR A 153 -6.76 2.40 10.85
N TYR A 154 -7.37 2.92 9.79
CA TYR A 154 -7.59 4.34 9.58
C TYR A 154 -9.09 4.62 9.67
N ASP A 155 -9.46 5.60 10.48
CA ASP A 155 -10.82 6.14 10.56
C ASP A 155 -10.78 7.65 10.90
N LYS A 156 -11.93 8.22 11.28
CA LYS A 156 -12.08 9.63 11.66
C LYS A 156 -11.16 10.07 12.81
N SER A 157 -10.70 9.14 13.64
CA SER A 157 -9.79 9.34 14.77
C SER A 157 -8.32 9.36 14.33
N GLY A 158 -8.02 8.98 13.10
CA GLY A 158 -6.68 8.89 12.53
C GLY A 158 -6.22 7.45 12.30
N LEU A 159 -4.91 7.28 12.10
CA LEU A 159 -4.28 5.99 11.84
C LEU A 159 -3.75 5.37 13.14
N THR A 160 -4.30 4.20 13.47
CA THR A 160 -3.87 3.34 14.58
C THR A 160 -3.15 2.12 14.02
N VAL A 161 -2.08 1.69 14.69
CA VAL A 161 -1.30 0.49 14.35
C VAL A 161 -1.39 -0.45 15.55
N ALA A 162 -1.65 -1.73 15.29
CA ALA A 162 -1.77 -2.77 16.31
C ALA A 162 -0.43 -3.16 16.95
#